data_AF-A0A3A8QR97-F1
#
_entry.id   AF-A0A3A8QR97-F1
#
_cell.length_a   1.000
_cell.length_b   1.000
_cell.length_c   1.000
_cell.angle_alpha   90.00
_cell.angle_beta   90.00
_cell.angle_gamma   90.00
#
_symmetry.space_group_name_H-M   'P 1'
#
loop_
_entity.id
_entity.type
_entity.pdbx_description
1 polymer ?
#
loop_
_entity_poly.entity_id
_entity_poly.type
_entity_poly.pdbx_seq_one_letter_code
_entity_poly.pdbx_strand_id
1 'polypeptide(L)'
;MFPKELWKFVLPFLDLDSILNGVRLLDNGAKEEAEDYVKSRVFYMLPKYKGEDKNSGVKYLSEEERGQVKLTIDNGRFLLGGQPFTSGMPNESSPQMQVAHLFAVDVKGNFFVYTKGMGGSNGSLKVHHSSILAGADVICAGFIAIKNGKLLYISNCSGHYQPQVDGLMKAISLMVEKGVVLSNDFEVKYEAPGKLRPTTYKAKAFIDGTPAVLQNLLLK
;
A
#
# COMPACT_ATOMS: atom_id res chain seq x y z
N MET A 1 -19.19 31.29 4.75
CA MET A 1 -18.31 30.49 3.87
C MET A 1 -16.99 30.36 4.59
N PHE A 2 -16.55 29.14 4.90
CA PHE A 2 -15.28 28.92 5.58
C PHE A 2 -14.16 29.13 4.55
N PRO A 3 -13.10 29.90 4.83
CA PRO A 3 -12.05 30.12 3.84
C PRO A 3 -11.40 28.81 3.43
N LYS A 4 -11.24 28.57 2.12
CA LYS A 4 -10.62 27.35 1.57
C LYS A 4 -9.27 27.03 2.22
N GLU A 5 -8.43 28.03 2.40
CA GLU A 5 -7.11 27.91 3.04
C GLU A 5 -7.18 27.42 4.50
N LEU A 6 -8.28 27.66 5.21
CA LEU A 6 -8.44 27.21 6.59
C LEU A 6 -8.64 25.68 6.66
N TRP A 7 -9.20 25.06 5.61
CA TRP A 7 -9.33 23.61 5.54
C TRP A 7 -7.97 22.90 5.48
N LYS A 8 -6.96 23.47 4.82
CA LYS A 8 -5.58 22.94 4.80
C LYS A 8 -5.00 22.80 6.20
N PHE A 9 -5.35 23.72 7.10
CA PHE A 9 -4.91 23.69 8.49
C PHE A 9 -5.71 22.69 9.33
N VAL A 10 -7.01 22.54 9.08
CA VAL A 10 -7.90 21.70 9.90
C VAL A 10 -7.79 20.21 9.54
N LEU A 11 -7.70 19.87 8.25
CA LEU A 11 -7.72 18.49 7.75
C LEU A 11 -6.70 17.55 8.42
N PRO A 12 -5.43 17.96 8.69
CA PRO A 12 -4.46 17.10 9.38
C PRO A 12 -4.85 16.66 10.80
N PHE A 13 -5.79 17.35 11.45
CA PHE A 13 -6.24 17.05 12.81
C PHE A 13 -7.51 16.20 12.86
N LEU A 14 -8.14 15.95 11.70
CA LEU A 14 -9.34 15.13 11.60
C LEU A 14 -8.99 13.68 11.33
N ASP A 15 -9.80 12.77 11.86
CA ASP A 15 -9.70 11.37 11.47
C ASP A 15 -10.20 11.18 10.02
N LEU A 16 -9.79 10.07 9.41
CA LEU A 16 -10.10 9.83 8.00
C LEU A 16 -11.61 9.72 7.77
N ASP A 17 -12.39 9.13 8.68
CA ASP A 17 -13.84 9.00 8.50
C ASP A 17 -14.51 10.37 8.46
N SER A 18 -14.11 11.26 9.37
CA SER A 18 -14.53 12.67 9.36
C SER A 18 -14.19 13.38 8.05
N ILE A 19 -13.02 13.11 7.46
CA ILE A 19 -12.62 13.72 6.17
C ILE A 19 -13.45 13.15 5.02
N LEU A 20 -13.61 11.82 4.96
CA LEU A 20 -14.28 11.14 3.86
C LEU A 20 -15.80 11.42 3.85
N ASN A 21 -16.42 11.49 5.03
CA ASN A 21 -17.88 11.52 5.20
C ASN A 21 -18.42 12.84 5.79
N GLY A 22 -17.64 13.58 6.56
CA GLY A 22 -18.09 14.80 7.27
C GLY A 22 -17.74 16.10 6.55
N VAL A 23 -16.45 16.38 6.36
CA VAL A 23 -15.93 17.69 5.91
C VAL A 23 -16.48 18.11 4.55
N ARG A 24 -16.68 17.15 3.64
CA ARG A 24 -17.11 17.42 2.26
C ARG A 24 -18.56 17.92 2.16
N LEU A 25 -19.35 17.81 3.23
CA LEU A 25 -20.74 18.29 3.29
C LEU A 25 -20.84 19.79 3.62
N LEU A 26 -19.72 20.42 3.96
CA LEU A 26 -19.71 21.79 4.49
C LEU A 26 -19.73 22.85 3.39
N ASP A 27 -18.94 22.69 2.32
CA ASP A 27 -19.00 23.47 1.08
C ASP A 27 -18.07 22.87 -0.03
N ASN A 28 -18.07 23.48 -1.23
CA ASN A 28 -17.22 23.05 -2.34
C ASN A 28 -15.71 23.21 -2.06
N GLY A 29 -15.31 24.25 -1.32
CA GLY A 29 -13.90 24.47 -0.97
C GLY A 29 -13.40 23.40 0.00
N ALA A 30 -14.22 23.01 0.98
CA ALA A 30 -13.97 21.90 1.90
C ALA A 30 -13.80 20.58 1.13
N LYS A 31 -14.64 20.35 0.12
CA LYS A 31 -14.57 19.16 -0.74
C LYS A 31 -13.27 19.07 -1.52
N GLU A 32 -12.85 20.15 -2.16
CA GLU A 32 -11.59 20.21 -2.95
C GLU A 32 -10.37 19.99 -2.06
N GLU A 33 -10.31 20.67 -0.91
CA GLU A 33 -9.19 20.53 0.03
C GLU A 33 -9.13 19.14 0.65
N ALA A 34 -10.27 18.51 0.94
CA ALA A 34 -10.31 17.12 1.41
C ALA A 34 -9.80 16.15 0.33
N GLU A 35 -10.14 16.37 -0.94
CA GLU A 35 -9.62 15.58 -2.05
C GLU A 35 -8.10 15.70 -2.18
N ASP A 36 -7.56 16.93 -2.13
CA ASP A 36 -6.12 17.19 -2.24
C ASP A 36 -5.35 16.67 -1.02
N TYR A 37 -5.93 16.76 0.18
CA TYR A 37 -5.37 16.18 1.40
C TYR A 37 -5.30 14.65 1.30
N VAL A 38 -6.39 13.99 0.87
CA VAL A 38 -6.41 12.53 0.69
C VAL A 38 -5.39 12.07 -0.34
N LYS A 39 -5.23 12.81 -1.45
CA LYS A 39 -4.21 12.55 -2.48
C LYS A 39 -2.78 12.70 -1.95
N SER A 40 -2.52 13.72 -1.13
CA SER A 40 -1.17 14.02 -0.61
C SER A 40 -0.78 13.22 0.63
N ARG A 41 -1.74 12.61 1.34
CA ARG A 41 -1.48 11.88 2.59
C ARG A 41 -0.50 10.71 2.38
N VAL A 42 0.44 10.55 3.29
CA VAL A 42 1.40 9.43 3.35
C VAL A 42 1.38 8.81 4.75
N PHE A 43 1.96 7.62 4.87
CA PHE A 43 2.01 6.87 6.12
C PHE A 43 3.45 6.77 6.61
N TYR A 44 3.63 7.18 7.86
CA TYR A 44 4.90 7.16 8.56
C TYR A 44 5.04 5.84 9.31
N MET A 45 6.27 5.37 9.47
CA MET A 45 6.53 4.25 10.36
C MET A 45 6.19 4.64 11.80
N LEU A 46 5.42 3.80 12.50
CA LEU A 46 5.02 4.08 13.88
C LEU A 46 6.25 4.29 14.78
N PRO A 47 6.24 5.27 15.69
CA PRO A 47 7.41 5.64 16.50
C PRO A 47 8.07 4.46 17.23
N LYS A 48 7.28 3.49 17.69
CA LYS A 48 7.75 2.29 18.41
C LYS A 48 8.67 1.37 17.59
N TYR A 49 8.67 1.48 16.26
CA TYR A 49 9.53 0.69 15.36
C TYR A 49 10.74 1.48 14.86
N LYS A 50 10.87 2.77 15.21
CA LYS A 50 12.00 3.59 14.76
C LYS A 50 13.31 3.05 15.33
N GLY A 51 14.28 2.81 14.44
CA GLY A 51 15.61 2.29 14.80
C GLY A 51 15.67 0.76 14.98
N GLU A 52 14.65 0.01 14.55
CA GLU A 52 14.68 -1.46 14.64
C GLU A 52 15.78 -2.12 13.81
N ASP A 53 16.33 -1.41 12.82
CA ASP A 53 17.52 -1.81 12.07
C ASP A 53 18.75 -1.97 12.97
N LYS A 54 18.87 -1.10 13.97
CA LYS A 54 19.96 -1.11 14.96
C LYS A 54 19.61 -1.94 16.18
N ASN A 55 18.37 -1.81 16.65
CA ASN A 55 17.96 -2.32 17.96
C ASN A 55 17.43 -3.77 17.91
N SER A 56 17.01 -4.24 16.74
CA SER A 56 16.34 -5.55 16.59
C SER A 56 16.92 -6.40 15.47
N GLY A 57 17.98 -5.92 14.82
CA GLY A 57 18.64 -6.62 13.71
C GLY A 57 17.78 -6.70 12.45
N VAL A 58 16.86 -5.75 12.26
CA VAL A 58 16.02 -5.70 11.05
C VAL A 58 16.88 -5.25 9.88
N LYS A 59 16.92 -6.03 8.80
CA LYS A 59 17.69 -5.63 7.61
C LYS A 59 16.96 -4.51 6.88
N TYR A 60 17.61 -3.37 6.71
CA TYR A 60 17.17 -2.33 5.77
C TYR A 60 17.88 -2.50 4.43
N LEU A 61 17.11 -2.41 3.35
CA LEU A 61 17.65 -2.49 2.00
C LEU A 61 18.41 -1.20 1.66
N SER A 62 19.60 -1.36 1.08
CA SER A 62 20.34 -0.27 0.43
C SER A 62 19.59 0.23 -0.81
N GLU A 63 20.03 1.33 -1.41
CA GLU A 63 19.46 1.79 -2.69
C GLU A 63 19.66 0.77 -3.83
N GLU A 64 20.82 0.11 -3.87
CA GLU A 64 21.11 -0.94 -4.83
C GLU A 64 20.19 -2.16 -4.63
N GLU A 65 20.06 -2.65 -3.39
CA GLU A 65 19.15 -3.75 -3.05
C GLU A 65 17.70 -3.36 -3.38
N ARG A 66 17.28 -2.11 -3.11
CA ARG A 66 15.96 -1.60 -3.50
C ARG A 66 15.74 -1.58 -5.01
N GLY A 67 16.77 -1.27 -5.79
CA GLY A 67 16.72 -1.33 -7.25
C GLY A 67 16.40 -2.73 -7.77
N GLN A 68 16.91 -3.76 -7.11
CA GLN A 68 16.70 -5.17 -7.47
C GLN A 68 15.28 -5.68 -7.14
N VAL A 69 14.59 -5.07 -6.16
CA VAL A 69 13.21 -5.42 -5.76
C VAL A 69 12.15 -4.50 -6.32
N LYS A 70 12.54 -3.51 -7.14
CA LYS A 70 11.60 -2.57 -7.73
C LYS A 70 10.77 -3.27 -8.81
N LEU A 71 9.45 -3.25 -8.63
CA LEU A 71 8.51 -3.70 -9.63
C LEU A 71 8.29 -2.59 -10.66
N THR A 72 8.27 -2.98 -11.93
CA THR A 72 7.70 -2.16 -13.01
C THR A 72 6.32 -2.70 -13.35
N ILE A 73 5.40 -1.81 -13.74
CA ILE A 73 4.08 -2.21 -14.23
C ILE A 73 4.00 -1.72 -15.67
N ASP A 74 3.92 -2.66 -16.61
CA ASP A 74 3.84 -2.38 -18.03
C ASP A 74 2.61 -3.10 -18.61
N ASN A 75 1.74 -2.35 -19.29
CA ASN A 75 0.48 -2.84 -19.85
C ASN A 75 -0.32 -3.72 -18.85
N GLY A 76 -0.40 -3.26 -17.58
CA GLY A 76 -1.09 -3.97 -16.51
C GLY A 76 -0.39 -5.22 -15.96
N ARG A 77 0.87 -5.46 -16.33
CA ARG A 77 1.64 -6.62 -15.85
C ARG A 77 2.79 -6.17 -14.97
N PHE A 78 2.89 -6.80 -13.79
CA PHE A 78 4.00 -6.60 -12.86
C PHE A 78 5.22 -7.37 -13.33
N LEU A 79 6.33 -6.65 -13.50
CA LEU A 79 7.61 -7.20 -13.90
C LEU A 79 8.66 -6.93 -12.82
N LEU A 80 9.59 -7.87 -12.66
CA LEU A 80 10.79 -7.72 -11.85
C LEU A 80 12.00 -7.97 -12.75
N GLY A 81 12.92 -7.01 -12.86
CA GLY A 81 14.03 -7.10 -13.81
C GLY A 81 13.58 -7.28 -15.26
N GLY A 82 12.42 -6.73 -15.63
CA GLY A 82 11.83 -6.86 -16.97
C GLY A 82 11.11 -8.17 -17.26
N GLN A 83 11.08 -9.13 -16.33
CA GLN A 83 10.38 -10.41 -16.50
C GLN A 83 9.07 -10.45 -15.70
N PRO A 84 8.00 -11.11 -16.18
CA PRO A 84 6.77 -11.27 -15.43
C PRO A 84 7.01 -11.83 -14.04
N PHE A 85 6.62 -11.07 -13.02
CA PHE A 85 6.87 -11.45 -11.63
C PHE A 85 5.86 -12.51 -11.16
N THR A 86 6.34 -13.47 -10.37
CA THR A 86 5.50 -14.45 -9.67
C THR A 86 5.92 -14.49 -8.21
N SER A 87 4.98 -14.20 -7.31
CA SER A 87 5.15 -14.47 -5.89
C SER A 87 5.18 -15.99 -5.65
N GLY A 88 6.01 -16.45 -4.72
CA GLY A 88 6.28 -17.87 -4.52
C GLY A 88 5.00 -18.73 -4.39
N MET A 89 5.05 -19.97 -4.88
CA MET A 89 3.96 -20.92 -4.73
C MET A 89 3.91 -21.46 -3.29
N PRO A 90 2.73 -21.82 -2.76
CA PRO A 90 2.67 -22.56 -1.51
C PRO A 90 3.40 -23.89 -1.69
N ASN A 91 4.24 -24.27 -0.74
CA ASN A 91 4.76 -25.63 -0.66
C ASN A 91 3.57 -26.55 -0.32
N GLU A 92 3.43 -27.69 -1.00
CA GLU A 92 2.27 -28.61 -0.87
C GLU A 92 2.01 -29.08 0.58
N SER A 93 3.02 -28.98 1.44
CA SER A 93 2.97 -29.34 2.86
C SER A 93 2.37 -28.25 3.78
N SER A 94 2.09 -27.05 3.27
CA SER A 94 1.48 -25.94 4.04
C SER A 94 0.68 -24.99 3.14
N PRO A 95 -0.50 -25.39 2.65
CA PRO A 95 -1.33 -24.62 1.71
C PRO A 95 -1.74 -23.22 2.19
N GLN A 96 -1.62 -22.94 3.50
CA GLN A 96 -2.04 -21.70 4.15
C GLN A 96 -0.90 -20.69 4.37
N MET A 97 0.36 -21.02 4.07
CA MET A 97 1.50 -20.13 4.31
C MET A 97 2.30 -19.80 3.04
N GLN A 98 2.42 -18.48 2.77
CA GLN A 98 3.40 -17.83 1.89
C GLN A 98 3.17 -17.85 0.35
N VAL A 99 1.97 -17.44 -0.09
CA VAL A 99 1.80 -16.90 -1.47
C VAL A 99 2.05 -15.38 -1.53
N ALA A 100 2.27 -14.79 -0.36
CA ALA A 100 2.33 -13.37 -0.06
C ALA A 100 3.75 -12.86 0.08
N HIS A 101 4.10 -11.79 -0.62
CA HIS A 101 5.32 -11.03 -0.34
C HIS A 101 4.98 -9.71 0.34
N LEU A 102 5.88 -9.25 1.22
CA LEU A 102 5.79 -7.88 1.73
C LEU A 102 5.99 -6.93 0.54
N PHE A 103 5.17 -5.88 0.47
CA PHE A 103 5.39 -4.79 -0.47
C PHE A 103 5.33 -3.45 0.23
N ALA A 104 5.94 -2.47 -0.43
CA ALA A 104 5.79 -1.06 -0.10
C ALA A 104 5.69 -0.23 -1.37
N VAL A 105 4.96 0.88 -1.29
CA VAL A 105 4.85 1.90 -2.33
C VAL A 105 5.46 3.17 -1.78
N ASP A 106 6.53 3.65 -2.40
CA ASP A 106 7.17 4.90 -1.96
C ASP A 106 6.28 6.12 -2.27
N VAL A 107 6.65 7.28 -1.73
CA VAL A 107 5.95 8.55 -1.95
C VAL A 107 5.95 9.03 -3.41
N LYS A 108 6.76 8.41 -4.28
CA LYS A 108 6.81 8.68 -5.73
C LYS A 108 5.94 7.69 -6.53
N GLY A 109 5.24 6.76 -5.86
CA GLY A 109 4.39 5.76 -6.50
C GLY A 109 5.15 4.57 -7.08
N ASN A 110 6.40 4.34 -6.70
CA ASN A 110 7.15 3.15 -7.10
C ASN A 110 6.79 1.96 -6.20
N PHE A 111 6.57 0.80 -6.81
CA PHE A 111 6.27 -0.45 -6.11
C PHE A 111 7.56 -1.23 -5.86
N PHE A 112 7.69 -1.77 -4.65
CA PHE A 112 8.80 -2.63 -4.25
C PHE A 112 8.26 -3.87 -3.56
N VAL A 113 8.87 -5.03 -3.81
CA VAL A 113 8.45 -6.31 -3.24
C VAL A 113 9.62 -7.04 -2.59
N TYR A 114 9.48 -7.43 -1.33
CA TYR A 114 10.53 -8.24 -0.71
C TYR A 114 10.48 -9.67 -1.24
N THR A 115 11.51 -10.10 -1.98
CA THR A 115 11.64 -11.49 -2.44
C THR A 115 12.58 -12.28 -1.53
N LYS A 116 12.12 -13.43 -1.04
CA LYS A 116 12.93 -14.37 -0.26
C LYS A 116 14.16 -14.82 -1.07
N GLY A 117 15.36 -14.55 -0.56
CA GLY A 117 16.64 -14.77 -1.24
C GLY A 117 17.62 -13.59 -1.15
N MET A 118 17.13 -12.40 -0.76
CA MET A 118 17.95 -11.19 -0.59
C MET A 118 18.40 -10.91 0.84
N GLY A 119 17.92 -11.71 1.81
CA GLY A 119 18.55 -11.82 3.12
C GLY A 119 19.65 -12.86 3.02
N GLY A 120 20.91 -12.42 3.09
CA GLY A 120 22.11 -13.24 2.87
C GLY A 120 22.04 -14.62 3.51
N SER A 121 22.65 -15.59 2.83
CA SER A 121 22.69 -17.02 3.14
C SER A 121 23.41 -17.39 4.46
N ASN A 122 23.60 -16.46 5.39
CA ASN A 122 24.26 -16.66 6.68
C ASN A 122 23.43 -16.03 7.81
N GLY A 123 22.35 -16.70 8.21
CA GLY A 123 21.64 -16.43 9.47
C GLY A 123 20.51 -15.39 9.42
N SER A 124 19.27 -15.86 9.57
CA SER A 124 18.15 -15.26 10.32
C SER A 124 17.97 -13.73 10.42
N LEU A 125 18.27 -12.94 9.39
CA LEU A 125 17.94 -11.51 9.39
C LEU A 125 16.42 -11.32 9.42
N LYS A 126 15.94 -10.52 10.38
CA LYS A 126 14.52 -10.17 10.49
C LYS A 126 14.17 -9.17 9.39
N VAL A 127 13.08 -9.44 8.68
CA VAL A 127 12.60 -8.58 7.59
C VAL A 127 11.16 -8.19 7.90
N HIS A 128 10.89 -6.89 7.86
CA HIS A 128 9.58 -6.30 8.06
C HIS A 128 9.22 -5.37 6.88
N HIS A 129 8.04 -4.76 6.88
CA HIS A 129 7.65 -3.80 5.83
C HIS A 129 8.59 -2.60 5.75
N SER A 130 9.09 -2.15 6.90
CA SER A 130 10.10 -1.09 7.07
C SER A 130 11.42 -1.41 6.35
N SER A 131 11.79 -2.70 6.22
CA SER A 131 13.01 -3.15 5.55
C SER A 131 13.11 -2.64 4.13
N ILE A 132 11.99 -2.65 3.39
CA ILE A 132 11.95 -2.38 1.96
C ILE A 132 12.37 -0.95 1.66
N LEU A 133 11.94 0.03 2.46
CA LEU A 133 12.19 1.46 2.24
C LEU A 133 13.03 2.09 3.37
N ALA A 134 13.72 1.27 4.15
CA ALA A 134 14.55 1.70 5.27
C ALA A 134 13.82 2.62 6.28
N GLY A 135 12.56 2.32 6.57
CA GLY A 135 11.71 3.09 7.48
C GLY A 135 11.20 4.42 6.93
N ALA A 136 11.44 4.73 5.65
CA ALA A 136 10.90 5.92 4.99
C ALA A 136 9.37 5.86 4.82
N ASP A 137 8.77 7.02 4.58
CA ASP A 137 7.33 7.19 4.41
C ASP A 137 6.81 6.45 3.17
N VAL A 138 5.57 5.98 3.25
CA VAL A 138 4.95 5.16 2.22
C VAL A 138 3.56 5.67 1.82
N ILE A 139 3.17 5.44 0.58
CA ILE A 139 1.75 5.55 0.19
C ILE A 139 0.96 4.37 0.76
N CYS A 140 1.55 3.17 0.69
CA CYS A 140 0.97 1.95 1.22
C CYS A 140 2.07 0.91 1.47
N ALA A 141 1.84 0.03 2.42
CA ALA A 141 2.63 -1.16 2.69
C ALA A 141 1.71 -2.28 3.17
N GLY A 142 2.05 -3.52 2.85
CA GLY A 142 1.25 -4.68 3.21
C GLY A 142 1.73 -5.92 2.47
N PHE A 143 0.80 -6.77 2.08
CA PHE A 143 1.10 -7.98 1.31
C PHE A 143 0.54 -7.92 -0.11
N ILE A 144 1.29 -8.49 -1.04
CA ILE A 144 0.89 -8.62 -2.44
C ILE A 144 1.14 -10.05 -2.93
N ALA A 145 0.28 -10.55 -3.80
CA ALA A 145 0.57 -11.75 -4.60
C ALA A 145 0.29 -11.50 -6.06
N ILE A 146 1.19 -12.01 -6.89
CA ILE A 146 1.24 -11.80 -8.32
C ILE A 146 1.58 -13.15 -8.95
N LYS A 147 0.93 -13.54 -10.04
CA LYS A 147 1.26 -14.75 -10.80
C LYS A 147 1.41 -14.42 -12.27
N ASN A 148 2.58 -14.70 -12.83
CA ASN A 148 2.94 -14.40 -14.22
C ASN A 148 2.64 -12.94 -14.59
N GLY A 149 3.00 -12.03 -13.68
CA GLY A 149 2.77 -10.59 -13.79
C GLY A 149 1.32 -10.15 -13.57
N LYS A 150 0.36 -11.05 -13.31
CA LYS A 150 -1.02 -10.67 -13.01
C LYS A 150 -1.23 -10.58 -11.50
N LEU A 151 -1.82 -9.49 -11.03
CA LEU A 151 -2.19 -9.33 -9.62
C LEU A 151 -3.22 -10.38 -9.22
N LEU A 152 -3.00 -11.04 -8.08
CA LEU A 152 -3.96 -11.98 -7.48
C LEU A 152 -4.59 -11.39 -6.23
N TYR A 153 -3.80 -10.70 -5.40
CA TYR A 153 -4.35 -9.90 -4.31
C TYR A 153 -3.38 -8.81 -3.85
N ILE A 154 -3.93 -7.80 -3.17
CA ILE A 154 -3.20 -6.75 -2.46
C ILE A 154 -3.83 -6.48 -1.08
N SER A 155 -3.05 -6.04 -0.11
CA SER A 155 -3.52 -5.65 1.23
C SER A 155 -2.85 -4.40 1.77
N ASN A 156 -3.42 -3.83 2.84
CA ASN A 156 -2.80 -2.78 3.66
C ASN A 156 -2.26 -3.32 5.00
N CYS A 157 -2.10 -4.64 5.14
CA CYS A 157 -1.77 -5.28 6.42
C CYS A 157 -0.29 -5.07 6.78
N SER A 158 0.05 -3.88 7.27
CA SER A 158 1.38 -3.53 7.77
C SER A 158 1.28 -3.06 9.21
N GLY A 159 1.83 -3.84 10.13
CA GLY A 159 1.89 -3.44 11.54
C GLY A 159 2.74 -2.18 11.77
N HIS A 160 3.72 -1.92 10.89
CA HIS A 160 4.69 -0.82 10.99
C HIS A 160 4.15 0.52 10.52
N TYR A 161 3.35 0.53 9.46
CA TYR A 161 2.87 1.75 8.81
C TYR A 161 1.36 1.94 8.97
N GLN A 162 0.62 0.85 9.17
CA GLN A 162 -0.84 0.80 9.27
C GLN A 162 -1.57 1.69 8.24
N PRO A 163 -1.28 1.54 6.92
CA PRO A 163 -1.97 2.32 5.91
C PRO A 163 -3.48 2.15 6.01
N GLN A 164 -4.22 3.23 5.85
CA GLN A 164 -5.67 3.20 5.86
C GLN A 164 -6.23 2.96 4.45
N VAL A 165 -7.56 3.02 4.32
CA VAL A 165 -8.26 2.75 3.06
C VAL A 165 -7.82 3.68 1.93
N ASP A 166 -7.49 4.93 2.24
CA ASP A 166 -6.95 5.90 1.28
C ASP A 166 -5.58 5.50 0.74
N GLY A 167 -4.67 5.00 1.58
CA GLY A 167 -3.37 4.46 1.15
C GLY A 167 -3.52 3.27 0.21
N LEU A 168 -4.38 2.33 0.57
CA LEU A 168 -4.68 1.15 -0.25
C LEU A 168 -5.32 1.54 -1.59
N MET A 169 -6.27 2.48 -1.58
CA MET A 169 -6.91 2.99 -2.79
C MET A 169 -5.95 3.76 -3.69
N LYS A 170 -5.00 4.53 -3.13
CA LYS A 170 -3.93 5.18 -3.91
C LYS A 170 -3.01 4.16 -4.56
N ALA A 171 -2.62 3.10 -3.85
CA ALA A 171 -1.85 2.01 -4.45
C ALA A 171 -2.62 1.36 -5.60
N ILE A 172 -3.92 1.08 -5.43
CA ILE A 172 -4.78 0.55 -6.50
C ILE A 172 -4.84 1.49 -7.70
N SER A 173 -5.06 2.79 -7.46
CA SER A 173 -5.08 3.81 -8.51
C SER A 173 -3.78 3.84 -9.32
N LEU A 174 -2.61 3.85 -8.67
CA LEU A 174 -1.31 3.82 -9.35
C LEU A 174 -1.11 2.55 -10.22
N MET A 175 -1.69 1.41 -9.83
CA MET A 175 -1.66 0.18 -10.63
C MET A 175 -2.57 0.31 -11.86
N VAL A 176 -3.77 0.85 -11.69
CA VAL A 176 -4.76 1.07 -12.76
C VAL A 176 -4.25 2.07 -13.80
N GLU A 177 -3.63 3.16 -13.35
CA GLU A 177 -2.96 4.14 -14.22
C GLU A 177 -1.86 3.51 -15.11
N LYS A 178 -1.30 2.37 -14.67
CA LYS A 178 -0.29 1.60 -15.39
C LYS A 178 -0.88 0.40 -16.16
N GLY A 179 -2.20 0.40 -16.35
CA GLY A 179 -2.92 -0.56 -17.18
C GLY A 179 -3.46 -1.80 -16.47
N VAL A 180 -3.36 -1.88 -15.13
CA VAL A 180 -3.98 -3.00 -14.38
C VAL A 180 -5.49 -2.86 -14.50
N VAL A 181 -6.14 -3.87 -15.07
CA VAL A 181 -7.59 -3.86 -15.27
C VAL A 181 -8.30 -4.12 -13.94
N LEU A 182 -9.24 -3.24 -13.59
CA LEU A 182 -10.16 -3.47 -12.48
C LEU A 182 -11.18 -4.53 -12.86
N SER A 183 -11.02 -5.73 -12.33
CA SER A 183 -11.95 -6.84 -12.48
C SER A 183 -12.18 -7.54 -11.14
N ASN A 184 -13.03 -8.56 -11.11
CA ASN A 184 -13.17 -9.42 -9.94
C ASN A 184 -12.08 -10.51 -9.86
N ASP A 185 -11.04 -10.43 -10.71
CA ASP A 185 -10.01 -11.46 -10.82
C ASP A 185 -8.95 -11.38 -9.71
N PHE A 186 -8.86 -10.24 -9.02
CA PHE A 186 -7.99 -10.09 -7.85
C PHE A 186 -8.75 -9.68 -6.59
N GLU A 187 -8.16 -10.01 -5.46
CA GLU A 187 -8.72 -9.76 -4.13
C GLU A 187 -8.07 -8.56 -3.45
N VAL A 188 -8.86 -7.83 -2.68
CA VAL A 188 -8.39 -6.77 -1.80
C VAL A 188 -8.62 -7.23 -0.37
N LYS A 189 -7.55 -7.31 0.40
CA LYS A 189 -7.60 -7.64 1.83
C LYS A 189 -7.43 -6.37 2.62
N TYR A 190 -8.52 -5.89 3.21
CA TYR A 190 -8.52 -4.64 3.94
C TYR A 190 -8.58 -4.87 5.45
N GLU A 191 -7.53 -4.44 6.13
CA GLU A 191 -7.46 -4.34 7.59
C GLU A 191 -7.91 -2.94 8.01
N ALA A 192 -9.13 -2.86 8.55
CA ALA A 192 -9.66 -1.62 9.08
C ALA A 192 -8.93 -1.21 10.37
N PRO A 193 -8.86 0.10 10.70
CA PRO A 193 -8.25 0.57 11.94
C PRO A 193 -8.78 -0.19 13.17
N GLY A 194 -7.86 -0.67 14.02
CA GLY A 194 -8.20 -1.40 15.25
C GLY A 194 -8.73 -2.83 15.04
N LYS A 195 -8.76 -3.35 13.80
CA LYS A 195 -9.08 -4.76 13.53
C LYS A 195 -7.81 -5.57 13.38
N LEU A 196 -7.79 -6.78 13.96
CA LEU A 196 -6.66 -7.71 13.91
C LEU A 196 -6.71 -8.67 12.71
N ARG A 197 -7.81 -8.67 11.96
CA ARG A 197 -8.01 -9.55 10.81
C ARG A 197 -8.56 -8.76 9.63
N PRO A 198 -7.94 -8.86 8.45
CA PRO A 198 -8.46 -8.21 7.27
C PRO A 198 -9.74 -8.88 6.78
N THR A 199 -10.64 -8.08 6.21
CA THR A 199 -11.77 -8.58 5.43
C THR A 199 -11.33 -8.69 3.97
N THR A 200 -11.71 -9.77 3.31
CA THR A 200 -11.37 -10.01 1.90
C THR A 200 -12.55 -9.61 1.02
N TYR A 201 -12.26 -8.84 -0.02
CA TYR A 201 -13.21 -8.35 -1.02
C TYR A 201 -12.73 -8.73 -2.41
N LYS A 202 -13.65 -8.89 -3.36
CA LYS A 202 -13.28 -8.78 -4.78
C LYS A 202 -13.00 -7.31 -5.10
N ALA A 203 -12.02 -7.04 -5.95
CA ALA A 203 -11.54 -5.67 -6.15
C ALA A 203 -12.64 -4.69 -6.57
N LYS A 204 -13.51 -5.07 -7.52
CA LYS A 204 -14.62 -4.20 -7.92
C LYS A 204 -15.56 -3.89 -6.75
N ALA A 205 -15.96 -4.92 -5.99
CA ALA A 205 -16.84 -4.75 -4.83
C ALA A 205 -16.22 -3.89 -3.73
N PHE A 206 -14.89 -4.00 -3.52
CA PHE A 206 -14.18 -3.13 -2.60
C PHE A 206 -14.26 -1.67 -3.04
N ILE A 207 -13.91 -1.39 -4.30
CA ILE A 207 -13.89 -0.04 -4.87
C ILE A 207 -15.29 0.58 -4.84
N ASP A 208 -16.29 -0.15 -5.34
CA ASP A 208 -17.69 0.30 -5.38
C ASP A 208 -18.21 0.63 -3.97
N GLY A 209 -17.71 -0.07 -2.94
CA GLY A 209 -18.06 0.14 -1.53
C GLY A 209 -17.29 1.26 -0.83
N THR A 210 -16.28 1.87 -1.46
CA THR A 210 -15.55 3.00 -0.87
C THR A 210 -16.29 4.33 -1.07
N PRO A 211 -16.10 5.32 -0.19
CA PRO A 211 -16.66 6.66 -0.41
C PRO A 211 -16.21 7.27 -1.75
N ALA A 212 -17.08 8.05 -2.39
CA ALA A 212 -16.84 8.61 -3.73
C ALA A 212 -15.53 9.41 -3.86
N VAL A 213 -15.05 10.05 -2.77
CA VAL A 213 -13.74 10.74 -2.75
C VAL A 213 -12.57 9.81 -3.08
N LEU A 214 -12.64 8.55 -2.63
CA LEU A 214 -11.61 7.55 -2.91
C LEU A 214 -11.78 6.95 -4.29
N GLN A 215 -13.03 6.81 -4.76
CA GLN A 215 -13.30 6.40 -6.13
C GLN A 215 -12.75 7.42 -7.15
N ASN A 216 -12.78 8.72 -6.82
CA ASN A 216 -12.19 9.77 -7.66
C ASN A 216 -10.67 9.61 -7.87
N LEU A 217 -9.97 8.85 -7.03
CA LEU A 217 -8.56 8.52 -7.27
C LEU A 217 -8.37 7.65 -8.51
N LEU A 218 -9.42 6.94 -8.96
CA LEU A 218 -9.40 6.06 -10.13
C LEU A 218 -9.88 6.77 -11.40
N LEU A 219 -10.49 7.95 -11.26
CA LEU A 219 -11.01 8.74 -12.36
C LEU A 219 -9.97 9.78 -12.75
N LYS A 220 -9.17 9.48 -13.78
CA LYS A 220 -8.36 10.45 -14.53
C LYS A 220 -8.85 10.49 -15.97
#